data_AF-A0AAV2P7J8-F1
#
_entry.id   AF-A0AAV2P7J8-F1
#
_cell.length_a   1.000
_cell.length_b   1.000
_cell.length_c   1.000
_cell.angle_alpha   90.00
_cell.angle_beta   90.00
_cell.angle_gamma   90.00
#
_symmetry.space_group_name_H-M   'P 1'
#
loop_
_entity.id
_entity.type
_entity.pdbx_description
1 polymer ?
#
loop_
_entity_poly.entity_id
_entity_poly.type
_entity_poly.pdbx_seq_one_letter_code
_entity_poly.pdbx_strand_id
1 'polypeptide(L)'
;MTISAEKQLYIALYVLGTPDSYRSVVTKFDVGKATAWRAVKRVVKALCKHRNHFIRWPTQKEMDDCSQRLQMQYGFPKVIGALDGTHVYISAPAQDAI
;
A
#
# COMPACT_ATOMS: atom_id res chain seq x y z
N MET A 1 7.01 -3.36 27.48
CA MET A 1 8.21 -3.37 26.63
C MET A 1 7.96 -2.62 25.33
N THR A 2 8.82 -1.64 25.05
CA THR A 2 8.89 -0.90 23.79
C THR A 2 9.97 -1.53 22.92
N ILE A 3 9.58 -2.10 21.78
CA ILE A 3 10.50 -2.59 20.74
C ILE A 3 10.98 -1.42 19.87
N SER A 4 12.15 -1.57 19.22
CA SER A 4 12.75 -0.51 18.38
C SER A 4 11.82 -0.06 17.24
N ALA A 5 12.01 1.16 16.74
CA ALA A 5 11.22 1.68 15.62
C ALA A 5 11.38 0.81 14.35
N GLU A 6 12.60 0.35 14.09
CA GLU A 6 12.93 -0.58 13.01
C GLU A 6 12.17 -1.90 13.13
N LYS A 7 12.17 -2.53 14.32
CA LYS A 7 11.41 -3.77 14.55
C LYS A 7 9.90 -3.55 14.39
N GLN A 8 9.38 -2.38 14.81
CA GLN A 8 7.98 -2.02 14.58
C GLN A 8 7.67 -1.92 13.08
N LEU A 9 8.58 -1.30 12.30
CA LEU A 9 8.47 -1.17 10.86
C LEU A 9 8.46 -2.54 10.17
N TYR A 10 9.38 -3.45 10.53
CA TYR A 10 9.41 -4.80 9.95
C TYR A 10 8.15 -5.61 10.23
N ILE A 11 7.61 -5.53 11.46
CA ILE A 11 6.34 -6.18 11.81
C ILE A 11 5.21 -5.62 10.94
N ALA A 12 5.13 -4.30 10.77
CA ALA A 12 4.11 -3.64 9.96
C ALA A 12 4.20 -4.02 8.48
N LEU A 13 5.40 -3.99 7.90
CA LEU A 13 5.61 -4.39 6.51
C LEU A 13 5.24 -5.85 6.29
N TYR A 14 5.60 -6.74 7.21
CA TYR A 14 5.23 -8.15 7.13
C TYR A 14 3.72 -8.37 7.18
N VAL A 15 3.01 -7.70 8.10
CA VAL A 15 1.56 -7.81 8.22
C VAL A 15 0.84 -7.22 7.01
N LEU A 16 1.33 -6.12 6.43
CA LEU A 16 0.70 -5.50 5.26
C LEU A 16 1.02 -6.23 3.95
N GLY A 17 2.18 -6.88 3.87
CA GLY A 17 2.65 -7.59 2.67
C GLY A 17 2.26 -9.07 2.62
N THR A 18 1.65 -9.62 3.67
CA THR A 18 1.29 -11.04 3.72
C THR A 18 -0.12 -11.25 4.28
N PRO A 19 -0.85 -12.30 3.87
CA PRO A 19 -2.12 -12.68 4.49
C PRO A 19 -1.92 -13.43 5.82
N ASP A 20 -0.77 -13.28 6.48
CA ASP A 20 -0.38 -14.09 7.63
C ASP A 20 -1.10 -13.66 8.91
N SER A 21 -1.24 -14.60 9.84
CA SER A 21 -1.94 -14.38 11.10
C SER A 21 -1.03 -13.72 12.14
N TYR A 22 -1.62 -12.96 13.07
CA TYR A 22 -0.88 -12.44 14.23
C TYR A 22 -0.27 -13.55 15.12
N ARG A 23 -0.76 -14.80 15.03
CA ARG A 23 -0.14 -15.93 15.72
C ARG A 23 1.25 -16.19 15.14
N SER A 24 1.36 -16.28 13.82
CA SER A 24 2.64 -16.47 13.12
C SER A 24 3.59 -15.28 13.33
N VAL A 25 3.06 -14.05 13.27
CA VAL A 25 3.83 -12.81 13.48
C VAL A 25 4.50 -12.78 14.85
N VAL A 26 3.76 -13.18 15.89
CA VAL A 26 4.27 -13.25 17.28
C VAL A 26 5.46 -14.20 17.37
N THR A 27 5.35 -15.39 16.77
CA THR A 27 6.44 -16.37 16.72
C THR A 27 7.63 -15.84 15.92
N LYS A 28 7.39 -15.21 14.77
CA LYS A 28 8.44 -14.76 13.85
C LYS A 28 9.27 -13.60 14.40
N PHE A 29 8.61 -12.66 15.07
CA PHE A 29 9.25 -11.46 15.58
C PHE A 29 9.58 -11.53 17.07
N ASP A 30 9.25 -12.63 17.75
CA ASP A 30 9.45 -12.82 19.19
C ASP A 30 8.92 -11.63 20.00
N VAL A 31 7.60 -11.39 19.88
CA VAL A 31 6.89 -10.30 20.58
C VAL A 31 5.49 -10.75 20.96
N GLY A 32 4.96 -10.25 22.08
CA GLY A 32 3.56 -10.50 22.42
C GLY A 32 2.57 -9.93 21.39
N LYS A 33 1.42 -10.58 21.22
CA LYS A 33 0.36 -10.20 20.25
C LYS A 33 -0.04 -8.73 20.35
N ALA A 34 -0.25 -8.23 21.57
CA ALA A 34 -0.62 -6.83 21.80
C ALA A 34 0.50 -5.85 21.39
N THR A 35 1.76 -6.26 21.50
CA THR A 35 2.91 -5.45 21.08
C THR A 35 3.01 -5.40 19.56
N ALA A 36 2.84 -6.54 18.87
CA ALA A 36 2.76 -6.58 17.41
C ALA A 36 1.62 -5.70 16.89
N TRP A 37 0.40 -5.85 17.43
CA TRP A 37 -0.75 -5.02 17.03
C TRP A 37 -0.50 -3.52 17.20
N ARG A 38 0.06 -3.12 18.35
CA ARG A 38 0.41 -1.72 18.62
C ARG A 38 1.50 -1.20 17.69
N ALA A 39 2.47 -2.04 17.32
CA ALA A 39 3.51 -1.69 16.35
C ALA A 39 2.91 -1.39 14.97
N VAL A 40 2.09 -2.30 14.44
CA VAL A 40 1.41 -2.12 13.13
C VAL A 40 0.59 -0.84 13.15
N LYS A 41 -0.25 -0.64 14.18
CA LYS A 41 -1.10 0.56 14.29
C LYS A 41 -0.29 1.85 14.30
N ARG A 42 0.86 1.89 15.00
CA ARG A 42 1.73 3.08 15.05
C ARG A 42 2.35 3.39 13.70
N VAL A 43 2.89 2.38 13.03
CA VAL A 43 3.52 2.54 11.71
C VAL A 43 2.49 2.97 10.68
N VAL A 44 1.34 2.30 10.60
CA VAL A 44 0.24 2.68 9.69
C VAL A 44 -0.20 4.11 9.95
N LYS A 45 -0.39 4.52 11.22
CA LYS A 45 -0.75 5.90 11.54
C LYS A 45 0.32 6.91 11.09
N ALA A 46 1.60 6.57 11.22
CA ALA A 46 2.68 7.42 10.75
C ALA A 46 2.70 7.53 9.22
N LEU A 47 2.51 6.42 8.49
CA LEU A 47 2.39 6.40 7.03
C LEU A 47 1.18 7.23 6.56
N CYS A 48 0.01 7.07 7.20
CA CYS A 48 -1.18 7.84 6.87
C CYS A 48 -1.03 9.36 7.09
N LYS A 49 -0.19 9.77 8.05
CA LYS A 49 0.18 11.20 8.23
C LYS A 49 1.04 11.72 7.07
N HIS A 50 1.86 10.86 6.47
CA HIS A 50 2.73 11.19 5.34
C HIS A 50 2.10 10.80 4.00
N ARG A 51 0.81 10.45 3.95
CA ARG A 51 0.16 9.92 2.74
C ARG A 51 0.33 10.84 1.54
N ASN A 52 0.25 12.16 1.73
CA ASN A 52 0.35 13.15 0.65
C ASN A 52 1.79 13.29 0.11
N HIS A 53 2.78 12.74 0.80
CA HIS A 53 4.15 12.68 0.28
C HIS A 53 4.30 11.57 -0.75
N PHE A 54 3.67 10.42 -0.49
CA PHE A 54 3.77 9.22 -1.34
C PHE A 54 2.65 9.13 -2.38
N ILE A 55 1.43 9.49 -2.00
CA ILE A 55 0.22 9.47 -2.81
C ILE A 55 -0.08 10.93 -3.18
N ARG A 56 0.54 11.38 -4.27
CA ARG A 56 0.34 12.72 -4.83
C ARG A 56 0.27 12.64 -6.34
N TRP A 57 -0.25 13.71 -6.93
CA TRP A 57 -0.13 13.89 -8.36
C TRP A 57 1.35 14.07 -8.74
N PRO A 58 1.82 13.45 -9.84
CA PRO A 58 3.16 13.70 -10.35
C PRO A 58 3.34 15.16 -10.80
N THR A 59 4.57 15.63 -10.73
CA THR A 59 5.00 16.90 -11.35
C THR A 59 5.01 16.77 -12.86
N GLN A 60 5.03 17.89 -13.59
CA GLN A 60 5.10 17.87 -15.05
C GLN A 60 6.29 17.03 -15.57
N LYS A 61 7.46 17.20 -14.95
CA LYS A 61 8.65 16.42 -15.28
C LYS A 61 8.44 14.91 -15.08
N GLU A 62 7.90 14.51 -13.93
CA GLU A 62 7.61 13.09 -13.65
C GLU A 62 6.57 12.52 -14.63
N MET A 63 5.59 13.32 -15.04
CA MET A 63 4.59 12.92 -16.05
C MET A 63 5.23 12.71 -17.42
N ASP A 64 6.07 13.64 -17.87
CA ASP A 64 6.75 13.57 -19.16
C ASP A 64 7.69 12.37 -19.23
N ASP A 65 8.49 12.16 -18.18
CA ASP A 65 9.40 11.01 -18.04
C ASP A 65 8.63 9.67 -18.05
N CYS A 66 7.50 9.61 -17.35
CA CYS A 66 6.64 8.41 -17.31
C CYS A 66 6.02 8.12 -18.69
N SER A 67 5.46 9.15 -19.33
CA SER A 67 4.86 9.07 -20.66
C SER A 67 5.85 8.59 -21.70
N GLN A 68 7.06 9.17 -21.74
CA GLN A 68 8.09 8.76 -22.68
C GLN A 68 8.48 7.29 -22.45
N ARG A 69 8.71 6.90 -21.20
CA ARG A 69 9.11 5.51 -20.86
C ARG A 69 8.04 4.50 -21.25
N LEU A 70 6.77 4.76 -20.95
CA LEU A 70 5.67 3.85 -21.25
C LEU A 70 5.38 3.78 -22.76
N GLN A 71 5.51 4.89 -23.48
CA GLN A 71 5.42 4.91 -24.94
C GLN A 71 6.54 4.06 -25.57
N MET A 72 7.78 4.21 -25.11
CA MET A 72 8.93 3.46 -25.65
C MET A 72 8.83 1.96 -25.34
N GLN A 73 8.39 1.60 -24.14
CA GLN A 73 8.39 0.21 -23.69
C GLN A 73 7.15 -0.57 -24.15
N TYR A 74 5.99 0.09 -24.25
CA TYR A 74 4.70 -0.57 -24.46
C TYR A 74 3.86 0.01 -25.60
N GLY A 75 4.31 1.10 -26.25
CA GLY A 75 3.57 1.73 -27.34
C GLY A 75 2.40 2.61 -26.90
N PHE A 76 2.16 2.81 -25.61
CA PHE A 76 1.03 3.59 -25.11
C PHE A 76 1.35 5.09 -25.02
N PRO A 77 0.69 5.95 -25.81
CA PRO A 77 0.95 7.39 -25.77
C PRO A 77 0.35 8.05 -24.54
N LYS A 78 1.06 9.04 -24.00
CA LYS A 78 0.58 9.99 -22.97
C LYS A 78 0.18 9.33 -21.64
N VAL A 79 0.70 8.14 -21.34
CA VAL A 79 0.42 7.48 -20.05
C VAL A 79 1.34 8.06 -18.98
N ILE A 80 0.77 8.76 -18.00
CA ILE A 80 1.53 9.42 -16.93
C ILE A 80 1.68 8.58 -15.66
N GLY A 81 1.06 7.40 -15.62
CA GLY A 81 1.13 6.48 -14.48
C GLY A 81 0.13 5.33 -14.62
N ALA A 82 0.18 4.39 -13.68
CA ALA A 82 -0.75 3.29 -13.57
C ALA A 82 -1.31 3.23 -12.15
N LEU A 83 -2.61 2.93 -12.02
CA LEU A 83 -3.29 2.72 -10.76
C LEU A 83 -3.87 1.31 -10.76
N ASP A 84 -3.31 0.42 -9.96
CA ASP A 84 -3.79 -0.96 -9.81
C ASP A 84 -4.76 -1.07 -8.62
N GLY A 85 -5.78 -1.93 -8.73
CA GLY A 85 -6.67 -2.28 -7.62
C GLY A 85 -7.66 -1.20 -7.18
N THR A 86 -8.39 -0.56 -8.11
CA THR A 86 -9.56 0.26 -7.74
C THR A 86 -10.82 -0.60 -7.79
N HIS A 87 -11.55 -0.72 -6.68
CA HIS A 87 -12.90 -1.26 -6.71
C HIS A 87 -13.82 -0.23 -7.36
N VAL A 88 -13.97 -0.30 -8.68
CA VAL A 88 -14.94 0.50 -9.42
C VAL A 88 -16.30 -0.14 -9.20
N TYR A 89 -17.17 0.55 -8.45
CA TYR A 89 -18.55 0.10 -8.28
C TYR A 89 -19.26 0.18 -9.63
N ILE A 90 -19.67 -0.97 -10.16
CA ILE A 90 -20.50 -1.07 -11.35
C ILE A 90 -21.90 -1.42 -10.88
N SER A 91 -22.87 -0.55 -11.14
CA SER A 91 -24.27 -0.86 -10.88
C SER A 91 -24.68 -2.08 -11.70
N ALA A 92 -25.33 -3.06 -11.06
CA ALA A 92 -25.86 -4.21 -11.77
C ALA A 92 -26.84 -3.76 -12.88
N PRO A 93 -26.84 -4.42 -14.06
CA PRO A 93 -27.83 -4.14 -15.11
C PRO A 93 -29.26 -4.34 -14.59
N ALA A 94 -30.18 -3.45 -14.99
CA ALA A 94 -31.57 -3.49 -14.55
C ALA A 94 -32.34 -4.74 -15.03
N GLN A 95 -31.84 -5.41 -16.07
CA GLN A 95 -32.51 -6.57 -16.69
C GLN A 95 -32.32 -7.88 -15.93
N ASP A 96 -31.31 -7.97 -15.06
CA ASP A 96 -30.99 -9.16 -14.26
C ASP A 96 -31.03 -8.86 -12.75
N ALA A 97 -31.68 -7.77 -12.36
CA ALA A 97 -31.89 -7.44 -10.95
C ALA A 97 -32.94 -8.40 -10.36
N ILE A 98 -32.48 -9.36 -9.56
CA ILE A 98 -33.32 -10.25 -8.75
C ILE A 98 -34.02 -9.44 -7.65
#